data_AF-A0A078A7Q0-F1
#
_entry.id   AF-A0A078A7Q0-F1
#
_cell.length_a   1.000
_cell.length_b   1.000
_cell.length_c   1.000
_cell.angle_alpha   90.00
_cell.angle_beta   90.00
_cell.angle_gamma   90.00
#
_symmetry.space_group_name_H-M   'P 1'
#
loop_
_entity.id
_entity.type
_entity.pdbx_description
1 polymer ?
#
loop_
_entity_poly.entity_id
_entity_poly.type
_entity_poly.pdbx_seq_one_letter_code
_entity_poly.pdbx_strand_id
1 'polypeptide(L)'
;MSQQQANQQQQQQAAKPFTLVFYYVPEDKDDLAVPNAYAIPKNVTDITLADIEKHFPLEGDFHFRFKYKYNNQSVWLDLNNKQCKVPKVENKIIMKVSRKTAKNRNYKND
;
A
#
# COMPACT_ATOMS: atom_id res chain seq x y z
N MET A 1 -38.88 -33.79 23.84
CA MET A 1 -38.73 -32.34 24.10
C MET A 1 -37.36 -32.07 24.72
N SER A 2 -36.76 -30.95 24.31
CA SER A 2 -35.57 -30.28 24.87
C SER A 2 -34.16 -30.73 24.43
N GLN A 3 -33.37 -29.71 24.07
CA GLN A 3 -31.90 -29.63 24.00
C GLN A 3 -31.18 -29.78 22.63
N GLN A 4 -31.74 -29.29 21.52
CA GLN A 4 -30.98 -29.19 20.25
C GLN A 4 -30.85 -27.78 19.64
N GLN A 5 -31.14 -26.69 20.36
CA GLN A 5 -31.16 -25.34 19.73
C GLN A 5 -30.44 -24.24 20.51
N ALA A 6 -29.25 -24.50 21.07
CA ALA A 6 -28.51 -23.47 21.83
C ALA A 6 -27.12 -23.08 21.28
N ASN A 7 -26.59 -23.72 20.22
CA ASN A 7 -25.19 -23.49 19.79
C ASN A 7 -25.01 -22.88 18.39
N GLN A 8 -25.92 -22.02 17.91
CA GLN A 8 -25.80 -21.38 16.58
C GLN A 8 -25.43 -19.88 16.59
N GLN A 9 -24.94 -19.33 17.69
CA GLN A 9 -24.54 -17.91 17.74
C GLN A 9 -23.11 -17.72 18.27
N GLN A 10 -22.13 -18.35 17.63
CA GLN A 10 -20.78 -17.79 17.61
C GLN A 10 -20.75 -16.77 16.47
N GLN A 11 -20.97 -15.50 16.81
CA GLN A 11 -20.82 -14.37 15.91
C GLN A 11 -19.39 -14.37 15.36
N GLN A 12 -19.22 -14.71 14.09
CA GLN A 12 -18.01 -14.40 13.34
C GLN A 12 -17.87 -12.88 13.36
N GLN A 13 -16.96 -12.35 14.17
CA GLN A 13 -16.59 -10.94 14.10
C GLN A 13 -16.15 -10.68 12.66
N ALA A 14 -16.96 -9.94 11.90
CA ALA A 14 -16.62 -9.59 10.53
C ALA A 14 -15.23 -8.93 10.55
N ALA A 15 -14.25 -9.61 9.97
CA ALA A 15 -12.88 -9.11 9.93
C ALA A 15 -12.91 -7.71 9.31
N LYS A 16 -12.32 -6.73 10.00
CA LYS A 16 -12.27 -5.36 9.48
C LYS A 16 -11.60 -5.40 8.10
N PRO A 17 -12.19 -4.76 7.08
CA PRO A 17 -11.62 -4.79 5.75
C PRO A 17 -10.22 -4.17 5.76
N PHE A 18 -9.28 -4.85 5.13
CA PHE A 18 -7.93 -4.35 4.92
C PHE A 18 -7.52 -4.54 3.45
N THR A 19 -6.54 -3.77 3.02
CA THR A 19 -5.98 -3.84 1.67
C THR A 19 -4.47 -4.04 1.76
N LEU A 20 -3.95 -4.96 0.96
CA LEU A 20 -2.51 -5.09 0.76
C LEU A 20 -2.05 -4.13 -0.33
N VAL A 21 -1.05 -3.34 0.00
CA VAL A 21 -0.37 -2.42 -0.90
C VAL A 21 1.01 -2.99 -1.21
N PHE A 22 1.30 -3.18 -2.49
CA PHE A 22 2.56 -3.73 -2.97
C PHE A 22 3.50 -2.61 -3.37
N TYR A 23 4.76 -2.67 -2.97
CA TYR A 23 5.76 -1.66 -3.28
C TYR A 23 7.14 -2.26 -3.52
N TYR A 24 7.98 -1.50 -4.20
CA TYR A 24 9.41 -1.78 -4.31
C TYR A 24 10.18 -0.46 -4.32
N VAL A 25 11.36 -0.46 -3.71
CA VAL A 25 12.30 0.66 -3.66
C VAL A 25 13.56 0.29 -4.45
N PRO A 26 13.70 0.75 -5.72
CA PRO A 26 14.88 0.42 -6.54
C PRO A 26 16.20 0.80 -5.87
N GLU A 27 16.22 1.89 -5.10
CA GLU A 27 17.39 2.39 -4.39
C GLU A 27 17.83 1.46 -3.24
N ASP A 28 16.92 0.65 -2.70
CA ASP A 28 17.21 -0.38 -1.70
C ASP A 28 17.49 -1.76 -2.35
N LYS A 29 17.58 -1.82 -3.69
CA LYS A 29 17.76 -3.03 -4.51
C LYS A 29 16.58 -4.01 -4.45
N ASP A 30 15.38 -3.51 -4.20
CA ASP A 30 14.16 -4.31 -4.33
C ASP A 30 13.89 -4.68 -5.80
N ASP A 31 13.33 -5.87 -6.01
CA ASP A 31 12.91 -6.36 -7.33
C ASP A 31 11.40 -6.14 -7.53
N LEU A 32 11.03 -5.67 -8.73
CA LEU A 32 9.64 -5.50 -9.15
C LEU A 32 8.90 -6.85 -9.26
N ALA A 33 9.60 -7.95 -9.56
CA ALA A 33 8.99 -9.27 -9.69
C ALA A 33 8.54 -9.87 -8.35
N VAL A 34 9.18 -9.45 -7.25
CA VAL A 34 8.89 -9.87 -5.88
C VAL A 34 8.73 -8.64 -4.98
N PRO A 35 7.62 -7.89 -5.13
CA PRO A 35 7.43 -6.65 -4.39
C PRO A 35 7.16 -6.92 -2.91
N ASN A 36 7.62 -5.99 -2.07
CA ASN A 36 7.25 -5.92 -0.66
C ASN A 36 5.76 -5.56 -0.52
N ALA A 37 5.15 -5.88 0.63
CA ALA A 37 3.75 -5.58 0.88
C ALA A 37 3.50 -5.13 2.33
N TYR A 38 2.55 -4.21 2.50
CA TYR A 38 2.04 -3.80 3.81
C TYR A 38 0.51 -3.65 3.77
N ALA A 39 -0.13 -3.73 4.95
CA ALA A 39 -1.58 -3.69 5.07
C ALA A 39 -2.08 -2.32 5.54
N ILE A 40 -3.13 -1.81 4.90
CA ILE A 40 -3.88 -0.63 5.34
C ILE A 40 -5.27 -1.10 5.79
N PRO A 41 -5.75 -0.74 7.00
CA PRO A 41 -7.06 -1.14 7.53
C PRO A 41 -8.21 -0.32 6.91
N LYS A 42 -8.26 -0.29 5.58
CA LYS A 42 -9.27 0.38 4.74
C LYS A 42 -9.57 -0.47 3.51
N ASN A 43 -10.75 -0.28 2.95
CA ASN A 43 -11.10 -0.85 1.64
C ASN A 43 -10.25 -0.23 0.53
N VAL A 44 -9.89 -1.03 -0.47
CA VAL A 44 -9.06 -0.64 -1.61
C VAL A 44 -9.64 0.53 -2.42
N THR A 45 -10.96 0.71 -2.37
CA THR A 45 -11.70 1.80 -3.04
C THR A 45 -11.57 3.15 -2.33
N ASP A 46 -11.14 3.16 -1.08
CA ASP A 46 -11.16 4.34 -0.21
C ASP A 46 -9.76 4.76 0.23
N ILE A 47 -8.72 4.08 -0.25
CA ILE A 47 -7.33 4.43 0.04
C ILE A 47 -6.94 5.69 -0.72
N THR A 48 -6.48 6.67 0.04
CA THR A 48 -5.99 7.96 -0.45
C THR A 48 -4.47 8.03 -0.42
N LEU A 49 -3.88 9.02 -1.10
CA LEU A 49 -2.45 9.29 -0.98
C LEU A 49 -2.04 9.57 0.48
N ALA A 50 -2.86 10.29 1.25
CA ALA A 50 -2.61 10.52 2.68
C ALA A 50 -2.53 9.21 3.48
N ASP A 51 -3.35 8.22 3.15
CA ASP A 51 -3.31 6.91 3.81
C ASP A 51 -2.05 6.12 3.48
N ILE A 52 -1.60 6.19 2.22
CA ILE A 52 -0.34 5.60 1.78
C ILE A 52 0.82 6.22 2.55
N GLU A 53 0.92 7.55 2.60
CA GLU A 53 1.99 8.26 3.32
C GLU A 53 1.99 7.92 4.82
N LYS A 54 0.80 7.85 5.44
CA LYS A 54 0.65 7.59 6.87
C LYS A 54 1.04 6.17 7.29
N HIS A 55 0.77 5.17 6.46
CA HIS A 55 0.98 3.75 6.80
C HIS A 55 2.23 3.15 6.17
N PHE A 56 2.98 3.93 5.38
CA PHE A 56 4.18 3.42 4.73
C PHE A 56 5.21 2.97 5.78
N PRO A 57 5.73 1.72 5.69
CA PRO A 57 6.48 1.11 6.78
C PRO A 57 7.95 1.58 6.87
N LEU A 58 8.44 2.33 5.87
CA LEU A 58 9.83 2.79 5.86
C LEU A 58 9.92 4.25 6.29
N GLU A 59 10.97 4.56 7.04
CA GLU A 59 11.29 5.94 7.44
C GLU A 59 12.04 6.69 6.34
N GLY A 60 11.75 7.99 6.25
CA GLY A 60 12.39 8.94 5.33
C GLY A 60 11.43 9.65 4.40
N ASP A 61 11.99 10.45 3.50
CA ASP A 61 11.25 11.18 2.48
C ASP A 61 11.18 10.38 1.19
N PHE A 62 9.97 10.08 0.74
CA PHE A 62 9.72 9.25 -0.44
C PHE A 62 8.90 9.98 -1.50
N HIS A 63 9.05 9.51 -2.73
CA HIS A 63 8.23 9.86 -3.88
C HIS A 63 7.49 8.63 -4.38
N PHE A 64 6.16 8.66 -4.27
CA PHE A 64 5.28 7.51 -4.54
C PHE A 64 4.72 7.56 -5.96
N ARG A 65 5.05 6.56 -6.77
CA ARG A 65 4.51 6.33 -8.12
C ARG A 65 3.58 5.14 -8.13
N PHE A 66 2.38 5.30 -8.66
CA PHE A 66 1.37 4.23 -8.70
C PHE A 66 1.29 3.63 -10.09
N LYS A 67 1.23 2.30 -10.18
CA LYS A 67 0.99 1.61 -11.45
C LYS A 67 -0.44 1.89 -11.90
N TYR A 68 -0.59 2.35 -13.13
CA TYR A 68 -1.87 2.67 -13.74
C TYR A 68 -1.96 2.07 -15.14
N LYS A 69 -3.14 1.55 -15.52
CA LYS A 69 -3.41 1.08 -16.88
C LYS A 69 -4.12 2.19 -17.66
N TYR A 70 -3.45 2.71 -18.69
CA TYR A 70 -4.01 3.69 -19.63
C TYR A 70 -3.89 3.14 -21.05
N ASN A 71 -5.01 3.04 -21.78
CA ASN A 71 -5.05 2.49 -23.15
C ASN A 71 -4.27 1.16 -23.29
N ASN A 72 -4.51 0.22 -22.36
CA ASN A 72 -3.84 -1.08 -22.30
C ASN A 72 -2.32 -1.06 -22.02
N GLN A 73 -1.73 0.11 -21.79
CA GLN A 73 -0.33 0.26 -21.37
C GLN A 73 -0.24 0.50 -19.87
N SER A 74 0.82 -0.02 -19.24
CA SER A 74 1.12 0.25 -17.84
C SER A 74 2.06 1.44 -17.73
N VAL A 75 1.63 2.47 -16.99
CA VAL A 75 2.40 3.67 -16.70
C VAL A 75 2.54 3.87 -15.20
N TRP A 76 3.51 4.70 -14.81
CA TRP A 76 3.71 5.14 -13.43
C TRP A 76 3.17 6.55 -13.25
N LEU A 77 2.19 6.72 -12.36
CA LEU A 77 1.53 7.99 -12.12
C LEU A 77 1.93 8.58 -10.77
N ASP A 78 2.27 9.86 -10.78
CA ASP A 78 2.49 10.67 -9.59
C ASP A 78 1.19 11.36 -9.18
N LEU A 79 0.93 11.43 -7.87
CA LEU A 79 -0.22 12.12 -7.31
C LEU A 79 0.25 13.30 -6.45
N ASN A 80 -0.38 14.47 -6.64
CA ASN A 80 -0.05 15.69 -5.88
C ASN A 80 -1.07 16.01 -4.78
N ASN A 81 -2.31 15.52 -4.90
CA ASN A 81 -3.38 15.81 -3.94
C ASN A 81 -3.49 14.70 -2.89
N LYS A 82 -3.25 15.03 -1.61
CA LYS A 82 -3.29 14.03 -0.52
C LYS A 82 -4.66 13.35 -0.34
N GLN A 83 -5.75 14.02 -0.73
CA GLN A 83 -7.11 13.50 -0.57
C GLN A 83 -7.59 12.65 -1.76
N CYS A 84 -6.82 12.59 -2.85
CA CYS A 84 -7.24 11.82 -4.01
C CYS A 84 -7.03 10.31 -3.79
N LYS A 85 -7.97 9.53 -4.33
CA LYS A 85 -7.94 8.06 -4.30
C LYS A 85 -6.81 7.56 -5.20
N VAL A 86 -6.09 6.55 -4.73
CA VAL A 86 -4.94 6.02 -5.49
C VAL A 86 -5.39 5.08 -6.63
N PRO A 87 -4.68 5.07 -7.77
CA PRO A 87 -4.94 4.12 -8.84
C PRO A 87 -4.76 2.67 -8.39
N LYS A 88 -5.55 1.78 -8.99
CA LYS A 88 -5.44 0.33 -8.78
C LYS A 88 -5.46 -0.40 -10.12
N VAL A 89 -4.73 -1.51 -10.19
CA VAL A 89 -4.70 -2.42 -11.33
C VAL A 89 -5.09 -3.80 -10.82
N GLU A 90 -6.13 -4.40 -11.41
CA GLU A 90 -6.60 -5.74 -11.02
C GLU A 90 -6.89 -5.86 -9.51
N ASN A 91 -7.54 -4.82 -8.97
CA ASN A 91 -7.86 -4.68 -7.55
C ASN A 91 -6.64 -4.65 -6.59
N LYS A 92 -5.44 -4.40 -7.12
CA LYS A 92 -4.20 -4.24 -6.36
C LYS A 92 -3.65 -2.83 -6.50
N ILE A 93 -3.07 -2.31 -5.43
CA ILE A 93 -2.29 -1.09 -5.46
C ILE A 93 -0.82 -1.52 -5.57
N ILE A 94 -0.17 -1.11 -6.65
CA ILE A 94 1.24 -1.43 -6.91
C ILE A 94 2.00 -0.12 -7.05
N MET A 95 3.08 0.01 -6.29
CA MET A 95 3.84 1.24 -6.16
C MET A 95 5.31 1.04 -6.50
N LYS A 96 5.87 2.00 -7.25
CA LYS A 96 7.31 2.23 -7.32
C LYS A 96 7.61 3.38 -6.38
N VAL A 97 8.50 3.18 -5.42
CA VAL A 97 8.84 4.20 -4.43
C VAL A 97 10.28 4.62 -4.64
N SER A 98 10.53 5.92 -4.74
CA SER A 98 11.90 6.46 -4.78
C SER A 98 12.21 7.24 -3.52
N ARG A 99 13.42 7.08 -2.99
CA ARG A 99 13.92 7.92 -1.90
C ARG A 99 14.26 9.31 -2.42
N LYS A 100 13.77 10.38 -1.78
CA LYS A 100 14.15 11.76 -2.09
C LYS A 100 15.56 12.10 -1.59
N THR A 101 15.97 11.45 -0.51
CA THR A 101 17.30 11.59 0.09
C THR A 101 17.99 10.23 0.16
N ALA A 102 19.26 10.18 -0.20
CA ALA A 102 20.05 8.95 -0.10
C ALA A 102 20.19 8.55 1.37
N LYS A 103 20.00 7.25 1.67
CA LYS A 103 20.04 6.66 3.02
C LYS A 103 21.34 6.98 3.79
N ASN A 104 22.43 7.31 3.09
CA ASN A 104 23.78 7.46 3.64
C ASN A 104 24.36 8.89 3.57
N ARG A 105 23.56 9.95 3.44
CA ARG A 105 24.11 11.33 3.35
C ARG A 105 24.56 11.95 4.69
N ASN A 106 24.96 11.13 5.66
CA ASN A 106 25.50 11.55 6.97
C ASN A 106 26.90 10.95 7.23
N TYR A 107 27.76 10.84 6.22
CA TYR A 107 29.20 10.84 6.50
C TYR A 107 29.58 12.29 6.79
N LYS A 108 29.68 12.63 8.08
CA LYS A 108 30.49 13.78 8.48
C LYS A 108 31.90 13.51 7.98
N ASN A 109 32.44 14.44 7.20
CA ASN A 109 33.87 14.48 6.94
C ASN A 109 34.52 14.91 8.26
N ASP A 110 35.00 13.95 9.05
CA ASP A 110 35.99 14.20 10.09
C ASP A 110 37.38 14.32 9.44
#